data_AF-D2TZY3-F1
#
_entry.id   AF-D2TZY3-F1
#
_cell.length_a   1.000
_cell.length_b   1.000
_cell.length_c   1.000
_cell.angle_alpha   90.00
_cell.angle_beta   90.00
_cell.angle_gamma   90.00
#
_symmetry.space_group_name_H-M   'P 1'
#
loop_
_entity.id
_entity.type
_entity.pdbx_description
1 polymer ?
#
loop_
_entity_poly.entity_id
_entity_poly.type
_entity_poly.pdbx_seq_one_letter_code
_entity_poly.pdbx_strand_id
1 'polypeptide(L)'
;MKIPFSIMDFIDEMVDEKLKDGENKSTANRTAVALEILKIGVRVLKKKNEQGGKDITLDEKLALIADAVLKSELKLDSMFEFAHKRPQDIDDNMIKAFGYQAVKERINEVDYKVSHFFRQK
;
A
#
# COMPACT_ATOMS: atom_id res chain seq x y z
N MET A 1 -29.52 12.71 14.83
CA MET A 1 -28.51 11.78 14.29
C MET A 1 -28.68 10.46 15.03
N LYS A 2 -28.87 9.32 14.34
CA LYS A 2 -29.02 8.00 14.99
C LYS A 2 -27.70 7.25 14.88
N ILE A 3 -27.22 6.69 15.99
CA ILE A 3 -26.03 5.84 16.02
C ILE A 3 -26.45 4.43 15.62
N PRO A 4 -25.69 3.72 14.75
CA PRO A 4 -26.00 2.32 14.43
C PRO A 4 -26.00 1.42 15.66
N PHE A 5 -26.90 0.43 15.69
CA PHE A 5 -27.02 -0.50 16.83
C PHE A 5 -25.70 -1.24 17.13
N SER A 6 -24.95 -1.65 16.11
CA SER A 6 -23.66 -2.32 16.30
C SER A 6 -22.63 -1.50 17.08
N ILE A 7 -22.68 -0.16 16.97
CA ILE A 7 -21.80 0.73 17.74
C ILE A 7 -22.28 0.85 19.18
N MET A 8 -23.60 0.84 19.40
CA MET A 8 -24.17 0.84 20.74
C MET A 8 -23.87 -0.46 21.48
N ASP A 9 -23.98 -1.61 20.81
CA ASP A 9 -23.67 -2.92 21.38
C ASP A 9 -22.20 -3.00 21.81
N PHE A 10 -21.29 -2.46 21.00
CA PHE A 10 -19.87 -2.37 21.33
C PHE A 10 -19.60 -1.44 22.53
N ILE A 11 -20.29 -0.30 22.61
CA ILE A 11 -20.19 0.60 23.78
C ILE A 11 -20.68 -0.11 25.04
N ASP A 12 -21.75 -0.88 24.95
CA ASP A 12 -22.30 -1.64 26.07
C ASP A 12 -21.34 -2.73 26.55
N GLU A 13 -20.74 -3.47 25.62
CA GLU A 13 -19.70 -4.46 25.93
C GLU A 13 -18.51 -3.83 26.68
N MET A 14 -18.02 -2.68 26.21
CA MET A 14 -16.93 -1.95 26.89
C MET A 14 -17.32 -1.42 28.27
N VAL A 15 -18.59 -1.01 28.46
CA VAL A 15 -19.09 -0.60 29.79
C VAL A 15 -19.08 -1.80 30.73
N ASP A 16 -19.55 -2.95 30.28
CA ASP A 16 -19.58 -4.17 31.08
C ASP A 16 -18.18 -4.67 31.44
N GLU A 17 -17.21 -4.57 30.53
CA GLU A 17 -15.80 -4.87 30.80
C GLU A 17 -15.22 -3.96 31.89
N LYS A 18 -15.38 -2.64 31.77
CA LYS A 18 -14.89 -1.69 32.79
C LYS A 18 -15.51 -1.96 34.16
N LEU A 19 -16.80 -2.30 34.21
CA LEU A 19 -17.47 -2.66 35.46
C LEU A 19 -16.92 -3.97 36.05
N LYS A 20 -16.58 -4.96 35.22
CA LYS A 20 -15.93 -6.21 35.67
C LYS A 20 -14.55 -5.95 36.25
N ASP A 21 -13.82 -4.97 35.71
CA ASP A 21 -12.51 -4.55 36.21
C ASP A 21 -12.59 -3.72 37.51
N GLY A 22 -13.80 -3.48 38.02
CA GLY A 22 -14.04 -2.77 39.28
C GLY A 22 -14.08 -1.24 39.14
N GLU A 23 -14.19 -0.70 37.92
CA GLU A 23 -14.40 0.73 37.74
C GLU A 23 -15.77 1.19 38.27
N ASN A 24 -15.84 2.45 38.68
CA ASN A 24 -17.07 3.05 39.19
C ASN A 24 -18.06 3.34 38.05
N LYS A 25 -19.36 3.25 38.32
CA LYS A 25 -20.43 3.59 37.35
C LYS A 25 -20.37 5.03 36.81
N SER A 26 -19.70 5.94 37.53
CA SER A 26 -19.45 7.31 37.05
C SER A 26 -18.44 7.39 35.90
N THR A 27 -17.52 6.43 35.78
CA THR A 27 -16.51 6.32 34.71
C THR A 27 -16.85 5.21 33.71
N ALA A 28 -17.51 4.14 34.17
CA ALA A 28 -18.00 3.04 33.36
C ALA A 28 -19.48 3.23 33.00
N ASN A 29 -19.75 4.17 32.08
CA ASN A 29 -21.07 4.36 31.49
C ASN A 29 -20.95 4.71 30.00
N ARG A 30 -22.06 4.54 29.26
CA ARG A 30 -22.13 4.75 27.81
C ARG A 30 -21.56 6.10 27.37
N THR A 31 -21.86 7.17 28.11
CA THR A 31 -21.39 8.52 27.76
C THR A 31 -19.88 8.64 27.92
N ALA A 32 -19.33 8.14 29.03
CA ALA A 32 -17.89 8.17 29.29
C ALA A 32 -17.11 7.35 28.25
N VAL A 33 -17.56 6.13 27.96
CA VAL A 33 -16.97 5.26 26.93
C VAL A 33 -17.09 5.87 25.54
N ALA A 34 -18.26 6.41 25.17
CA ALA A 34 -18.44 7.08 23.89
C ALA A 34 -17.50 8.30 23.72
N LEU A 35 -17.27 9.07 24.80
CA LEU A 35 -16.33 10.19 24.79
C LEU A 35 -14.87 9.72 24.63
N GLU A 36 -14.49 8.60 25.25
CA GLU A 36 -13.17 8.00 25.05
C GLU A 36 -12.95 7.56 23.60
N ILE A 37 -13.93 6.83 23.03
CA ILE A 37 -13.91 6.42 21.62
C ILE A 37 -13.82 7.64 20.71
N LEU A 38 -14.59 8.70 20.97
CA LEU A 38 -14.56 9.93 20.18
C LEU A 38 -13.17 10.61 20.25
N LYS A 39 -12.57 10.71 21.43
CA LYS A 39 -11.22 11.28 21.61
C LYS A 39 -10.18 10.47 20.82
N ILE A 40 -10.27 9.14 20.83
CA ILE A 40 -9.39 8.27 20.04
C ILE A 40 -9.61 8.50 18.55
N GLY A 41 -10.87 8.51 18.10
CA GLY A 41 -11.24 8.75 16.69
C GLY A 41 -10.69 10.08 16.18
N VAL A 42 -10.81 11.16 16.96
CA VAL A 42 -10.25 12.48 16.62
C VAL A 42 -8.72 12.43 16.50
N ARG A 43 -8.02 11.74 17.42
CA ARG A 43 -6.56 11.59 17.34
C ARG A 43 -6.13 10.81 16.09
N VAL A 44 -6.85 9.73 15.74
CA VAL A 44 -6.57 8.93 14.54
C VAL A 44 -6.79 9.76 13.27
N LEU A 45 -7.90 10.51 13.19
CA LEU A 45 -8.18 11.41 12.06
C LEU A 45 -7.12 12.50 11.93
N LYS A 46 -6.73 13.12 13.04
CA LYS A 46 -5.67 14.14 13.04
C LYS A 46 -4.34 13.56 12.51
N LYS A 47 -3.95 12.37 12.99
CA LYS A 47 -2.74 11.69 12.53
C LYS A 47 -2.83 11.30 11.05
N LYS A 48 -3.98 10.83 10.56
CA LYS A 48 -4.20 10.54 9.12
C LYS A 48 -3.97 11.80 8.28
N ASN A 49 -4.42 12.96 8.75
CA ASN A 49 -4.24 14.22 8.03
C ASN A 49 -2.80 14.75 8.11
N GLU A 50 -2.13 14.63 9.26
CA GLU A 50 -0.73 15.03 9.46
C GLU A 50 0.26 14.20 8.66
N GLN A 51 0.02 12.88 8.53
CA GLN A 51 0.86 11.99 7.73
C GLN A 51 0.67 12.17 6.22
N GLY A 52 -0.07 13.21 5.81
CA GLY A 52 -0.41 13.44 4.42
C GLY A 52 -1.13 12.23 3.89
N GLY A 53 -2.33 11.96 4.41
CA GLY A 53 -3.27 10.94 3.93
C GLY A 53 -3.68 11.18 2.47
N LYS A 54 -2.70 11.20 1.57
CA LYS A 54 -2.86 10.85 0.17
C LYS A 54 -3.27 9.39 0.20
N ASP A 55 -4.58 9.18 0.16
CA ASP A 55 -5.10 7.91 -0.27
C ASP A 55 -4.45 7.64 -1.64
N ILE A 56 -3.47 6.72 -1.66
CA ILE A 56 -2.82 6.31 -2.89
C ILE A 56 -3.94 5.84 -3.81
N THR A 57 -4.10 6.55 -4.92
CA THR A 57 -5.15 6.29 -5.88
C THR A 57 -5.01 4.87 -6.44
N LEU A 58 -6.12 4.30 -6.92
CA LEU A 58 -6.05 3.00 -7.59
C LEU A 58 -5.06 3.03 -8.76
N ASP A 59 -5.03 4.13 -9.51
CA ASP A 59 -4.11 4.32 -10.64
C ASP A 59 -2.64 4.36 -10.19
N GLU A 60 -2.31 5.02 -9.08
CA GLU A 60 -0.96 5.00 -8.51
C GLU A 60 -0.55 3.60 -8.05
N LYS A 61 -1.47 2.83 -7.45
CA LYS A 61 -1.20 1.43 -7.07
C LYS A 61 -0.96 0.54 -8.28
N LEU A 62 -1.79 0.68 -9.32
CA LEU A 62 -1.65 -0.09 -10.57
C LEU A 62 -0.37 0.28 -11.32
N ALA A 63 -0.02 1.57 -11.35
CA ALA A 63 1.24 2.04 -11.91
C ALA A 63 2.46 1.41 -11.21
N LEU A 64 2.44 1.36 -9.87
CA LEU A 64 3.51 0.72 -9.10
C LEU A 64 3.64 -0.77 -9.38
N ILE A 65 2.52 -1.50 -9.46
CA ILE A 65 2.52 -2.94 -9.76
C ILE A 65 3.03 -3.19 -11.18
N ALA A 66 2.52 -2.45 -12.17
CA ALA A 66 2.94 -2.58 -13.56
C ALA A 66 4.44 -2.30 -13.73
N ASP A 67 4.93 -1.22 -13.11
CA ASP A 67 6.35 -0.87 -13.12
C ASP A 67 7.23 -1.99 -12.53
N ALA A 68 6.83 -2.50 -11.37
CA ALA A 68 7.58 -3.54 -10.67
C ALA A 68 7.61 -4.86 -11.45
N VAL A 69 6.47 -5.29 -11.99
CA VAL A 69 6.37 -6.56 -12.73
C VAL A 69 7.17 -6.47 -14.04
N LEU A 70 6.93 -5.46 -14.87
CA LEU A 70 7.55 -5.33 -16.18
C LEU A 70 9.07 -5.15 -16.10
N LYS A 71 9.56 -4.33 -15.16
CA LYS A 71 11.01 -4.15 -14.98
C LYS A 71 11.68 -5.38 -14.39
N SER A 72 10.98 -6.15 -13.54
CA SER A 72 11.53 -7.39 -13.00
C SER A 72 11.66 -8.46 -14.06
N GLU A 73 10.64 -8.62 -14.92
CA GLU A 73 10.67 -9.53 -16.07
C GLU A 73 11.86 -9.23 -16.98
N LEU A 74 12.03 -7.98 -17.42
CA LEU A 74 13.15 -7.56 -18.28
C LEU A 74 14.53 -7.86 -17.67
N LYS A 75 14.68 -7.67 -16.36
CA LYS A 75 15.94 -7.97 -15.65
C LYS A 75 16.17 -9.47 -15.54
N LEU A 76 15.12 -10.23 -15.22
CA LEU A 76 15.21 -11.68 -15.08
C LEU A 76 15.53 -12.34 -16.43
N ASP A 77 14.87 -11.94 -17.51
CA ASP A 77 15.14 -12.45 -18.86
C ASP A 77 16.61 -12.22 -19.23
N SER A 78 17.11 -10.99 -19.04
CA SER A 78 18.52 -10.68 -19.28
C SER A 78 19.46 -11.54 -18.42
N MET A 79 19.18 -11.68 -17.13
CA MET A 79 19.98 -12.50 -16.23
C MET A 79 19.98 -13.97 -16.64
N PHE A 80 18.82 -14.56 -16.97
CA PHE A 80 18.71 -15.97 -17.34
C PHE A 80 19.40 -16.28 -18.67
N GLU A 81 19.30 -15.38 -19.64
CA GLU A 81 19.98 -15.52 -20.93
C GLU A 81 21.51 -15.54 -20.79
N PHE A 82 22.07 -14.75 -19.87
CA PHE A 82 23.52 -14.79 -19.63
C PHE A 82 23.96 -15.89 -18.67
N ALA A 83 23.17 -16.21 -17.64
CA ALA A 83 23.54 -17.17 -16.60
C ALA A 83 23.76 -18.59 -17.13
N HIS A 84 23.07 -18.97 -18.21
CA HIS A 84 23.16 -20.30 -18.82
C HIS A 84 24.15 -20.38 -19.99
N LYS A 85 24.85 -19.28 -20.31
CA LYS A 85 25.77 -19.21 -21.44
C LYS A 85 27.20 -19.16 -20.96
N ARG A 86 28.05 -19.94 -21.63
CA ARG A 86 29.49 -19.79 -21.45
C ARG A 86 29.94 -18.50 -22.14
N PRO A 87 30.96 -17.79 -21.63
CA PRO A 87 31.39 -16.51 -22.19
C PRO A 87 31.68 -16.54 -23.69
N GLN A 88 32.22 -17.65 -24.21
CA GLN A 88 32.52 -17.83 -25.64
C GLN A 88 31.28 -18.02 -26.53
N ASP A 89 30.13 -18.35 -25.95
CA ASP A 89 28.86 -18.56 -26.66
C ASP A 89 28.00 -17.28 -26.66
N ILE A 90 28.49 -16.18 -26.06
CA ILE A 90 27.82 -14.87 -26.05
C ILE A 90 28.21 -14.14 -27.34
N ASP A 91 27.22 -13.93 -28.20
CA ASP A 91 27.40 -13.20 -29.46
C ASP A 91 26.84 -11.76 -29.41
N ASP A 92 27.13 -10.99 -30.45
CA ASP A 92 26.67 -9.60 -30.59
C ASP A 92 25.14 -9.47 -30.63
N ASN A 93 24.42 -10.49 -31.10
CA ASN A 93 22.96 -10.47 -31.13
C ASN A 93 22.38 -10.61 -29.73
N MET A 94 22.95 -11.48 -28.90
CA MET A 94 22.60 -11.62 -27.49
C MET A 94 22.89 -10.33 -26.71
N ILE A 95 24.04 -9.70 -26.95
CA ILE A 95 24.38 -8.42 -26.31
C ILE A 95 23.40 -7.32 -26.74
N LYS A 96 23.00 -7.27 -28.02
CA LYS A 96 21.98 -6.33 -28.51
C LYS A 96 20.58 -6.61 -27.98
N ALA A 97 20.25 -7.86 -27.67
CA ALA A 97 18.92 -8.23 -27.22
C ALA A 97 18.74 -8.16 -25.69
N PHE A 98 19.77 -8.53 -24.94
CA PHE A 98 19.70 -8.73 -23.49
C PHE A 98 20.77 -7.97 -22.72
N GLY A 99 21.75 -7.38 -23.41
CA GLY A 99 22.81 -6.61 -22.77
C GLY A 99 22.29 -5.37 -22.04
N TYR A 100 23.15 -4.83 -21.18
CA TYR A 100 22.78 -3.73 -20.29
C TYR A 100 22.12 -2.54 -21.00
N GLN A 101 22.65 -2.10 -22.15
CA GLN A 101 22.08 -0.96 -22.88
C GLN A 101 20.70 -1.27 -23.44
N ALA A 102 20.51 -2.46 -24.01
CA ALA A 102 19.22 -2.90 -24.55
C ALA A 102 18.14 -2.99 -23.46
N VAL A 103 18.49 -3.57 -22.30
CA VAL A 103 17.58 -3.66 -21.15
C VAL A 103 17.27 -2.28 -20.61
N LYS A 104 18.26 -1.38 -20.53
CA LYS A 104 18.07 0.00 -20.06
C LYS A 104 17.12 0.79 -20.96
N GLU A 105 17.23 0.64 -22.27
CA GLU A 105 16.30 1.27 -23.23
C GLU A 105 14.87 0.78 -23.03
N ARG A 106 14.66 -0.54 -22.86
CA ARG A 106 13.34 -1.11 -22.58
C ARG A 106 12.78 -0.68 -21.23
N ILE A 107 13.62 -0.55 -20.20
CA ILE A 107 13.21 -0.01 -18.89
C ILE A 107 12.70 1.44 -19.05
N ASN A 108 13.41 2.27 -19.82
CA ASN A 108 12.97 3.65 -20.08
C ASN A 108 11.65 3.68 -20.86
N GLU A 109 11.44 2.74 -21.78
CA GLU A 109 10.17 2.59 -22.50
C GLU A 109 9.02 2.19 -21.55
N VAL A 110 9.28 1.29 -20.60
CA VAL A 110 8.33 0.94 -19.54
C VAL A 110 8.00 2.16 -18.69
N ASP A 111 9.00 2.95 -18.26
CA ASP A 111 8.79 4.19 -17.50
C ASP A 111 7.87 5.17 -18.24
N TYR A 112 8.11 5.35 -19.54
CA TYR A 112 7.27 6.19 -20.40
C TYR A 112 5.83 5.65 -20.49
N LYS A 113 5.66 4.36 -20.81
CA LYS A 113 4.34 3.74 -20.97
C LYS A 113 3.54 3.76 -19.67
N VAL A 114 4.13 3.37 -18.55
CA VAL A 114 3.46 3.38 -17.24
C VAL A 114 3.03 4.81 -16.87
N SER A 115 3.90 5.79 -17.11
CA SER A 115 3.54 7.20 -16.87
C SER A 115 2.42 7.68 -17.81
N HIS A 116 2.48 7.32 -19.09
CA HIS A 116 1.47 7.67 -20.08
C HIS A 116 0.08 7.08 -19.73
N PHE A 117 0.01 5.79 -19.39
CA PHE A 117 -1.25 5.11 -19.11
C PHE A 117 -1.88 5.48 -17.76
N PHE A 118 -1.08 5.74 -16.73
CA PHE A 118 -1.60 5.91 -15.36
C PHE A 118 -1.52 7.35 -14.81
N ARG A 119 -0.73 8.24 -15.42
CA ARG A 119 -0.50 9.60 -14.87
C ARG A 119 -0.97 10.73 -15.78
N GLN A 120 -1.57 10.45 -16.94
CA GLN A 120 -2.29 11.46 -17.71
C GLN A 120 -3.69 11.67 -17.11
N LYS A 121 -3.82 12.64 -16.21
CA LYS A 121 -5.08 13.30 -15.87
C LYS A 121 -4.90 14.80 -15.90
#